data_AF-A0A8T1YR55-F1
#
_entry.id   AF-A0A8T1YR55-F1
#
_cell.length_a   1.000
_cell.length_b   1.000
_cell.length_c   1.000
_cell.angle_alpha   90.00
_cell.angle_beta   90.00
_cell.angle_gamma   90.00
#
_symmetry.space_group_name_H-M   'P 1'
#
loop_
_entity.id
_entity.type
_entity.pdbx_description
1 polymer ?
#
loop_
_entity_poly.entity_id
_entity_poly.type
_entity_poly.pdbx_seq_one_letter_code
_entity_poly.pdbx_strand_id
1 'polypeptide(L)'
;MIENILYSYNKPNGEFLWLYFDKEEEGAKKLKGLEGLPKFDSGSTVRLVNYGGKLMVLWDQNVPASESEEEKMIWCAEISLDKRKNDEIWGKVEWFEAVLTVPKAYQFVCAIAATV
;
A
#
# COMPACT_ATOMS: atom_id res chain seq x y z
N MET A 1 -4.42 -5.73 -8.93
CA MET A 1 -5.54 -6.69 -8.97
C MET A 1 -5.02 -8.05 -8.56
N ILE A 2 -5.73 -8.76 -7.68
CA ILE A 2 -5.41 -10.10 -7.19
C ILE A 2 -6.70 -10.90 -7.21
N GLU A 3 -6.76 -12.03 -7.92
CA GLU A 3 -7.96 -12.90 -7.99
C GLU A 3 -9.27 -12.14 -8.29
N ASN A 4 -9.27 -11.28 -9.32
CA ASN A 4 -10.39 -10.41 -9.71
C ASN A 4 -10.79 -9.32 -8.71
N ILE A 5 -9.96 -9.07 -7.70
CA ILE A 5 -10.18 -8.03 -6.69
C ILE A 5 -9.21 -6.88 -6.94
N LEU A 6 -9.76 -5.67 -7.03
CA LEU A 6 -8.99 -4.44 -7.09
C LEU A 6 -8.77 -3.95 -5.65
N TYR A 7 -7.52 -3.64 -5.32
CA TYR A 7 -7.13 -3.04 -4.05
C TYR A 7 -6.68 -1.61 -4.30
N SER A 8 -7.07 -0.70 -3.42
CA SER A 8 -6.72 0.72 -3.50
C SER A 8 -6.45 1.30 -2.11
N TYR A 9 -5.83 2.48 -2.08
CA TYR A 9 -5.63 3.24 -0.86
C TYR A 9 -6.40 4.57 -0.96
N ASN A 10 -7.33 4.77 -0.03
CA ASN A 10 -8.06 6.01 0.14
C ASN A 10 -7.22 6.95 1.01
N LYS A 11 -6.52 7.87 0.37
CA LYS A 11 -5.64 8.83 1.03
C LYS A 11 -6.35 9.78 2.02
N PRO A 12 -7.53 10.36 1.70
CA PRO A 12 -8.27 11.19 2.66
C PRO A 12 -8.57 10.49 4.00
N ASN A 13 -8.96 9.21 3.96
CA ASN A 13 -9.33 8.45 5.16
C ASN A 13 -8.16 7.66 5.78
N GLY A 14 -7.08 7.46 5.03
CA GLY A 14 -5.98 6.58 5.41
C GLY A 14 -6.36 5.11 5.41
N GLU A 15 -7.23 4.69 4.48
CA GLU A 15 -7.83 3.35 4.49
C GLU A 15 -7.45 2.55 3.25
N PHE A 16 -7.16 1.27 3.46
CA PHE A 16 -7.05 0.30 2.39
C PHE A 16 -8.44 -0.22 2.05
N LEU A 17 -8.77 -0.19 0.76
CA LEU A 17 -10.06 -0.62 0.24
C LEU A 17 -9.86 -1.75 -0.77
N TRP A 18 -10.91 -2.54 -0.94
CA TRP A 18 -10.99 -3.56 -1.96
C TRP A 18 -12.40 -3.62 -2.57
N LEU A 19 -12.49 -4.00 -3.84
CA LEU A 19 -13.75 -4.25 -4.53
C LEU A 19 -13.55 -5.34 -5.60
N TYR A 20 -14.61 -6.11 -5.85
CA TYR A 20 -14.64 -7.05 -6.96
C TYR A 20 -14.78 -6.28 -8.27
N PHE A 21 -13.89 -6.57 -9.22
CA PHE A 21 -13.85 -5.85 -10.50
C PHE A 21 -15.12 -6.07 -11.34
N ASP A 22 -15.76 -7.24 -11.19
CA ASP A 22 -17.01 -7.60 -11.86
C ASP A 22 -18.26 -7.15 -11.10
N LYS A 23 -18.12 -6.57 -9.90
CA LYS A 23 -19.24 -6.16 -9.04
C LYS A 23 -19.03 -4.76 -8.46
N GLU A 24 -18.68 -3.82 -9.33
CA GLU A 24 -18.43 -2.43 -8.92
C GLU A 24 -19.61 -1.79 -8.19
N GLU A 25 -20.85 -2.20 -8.49
CA GLU A 25 -22.07 -1.70 -7.84
C GLU A 25 -22.18 -2.05 -6.34
N GLU A 26 -21.47 -3.08 -5.86
CA GLU A 26 -21.43 -3.41 -4.41
C GLU A 26 -20.59 -2.41 -3.61
N GLY A 27 -19.83 -1.55 -4.29
CA GLY A 27 -18.98 -0.53 -3.68
C GLY A 27 -17.70 -1.10 -3.06
N ALA A 28 -16.80 -0.18 -2.68
CA ALA A 28 -15.54 -0.52 -2.06
C ALA A 28 -15.70 -0.84 -0.57
N LYS A 29 -15.10 -1.96 -0.13
CA LYS A 29 -15.10 -2.44 1.25
C LYS A 29 -13.72 -2.21 1.88
N LYS A 30 -13.68 -2.02 3.20
CA LYS A 30 -12.43 -1.81 3.94
C LYS A 30 -11.65 -3.11 4.09
N LEU A 31 -10.35 -3.07 3.83
CA LEU A 31 -9.40 -4.12 4.20
C LEU A 31 -9.10 -4.02 5.70
N LYS A 32 -9.37 -5.10 6.44
CA LYS A 32 -9.21 -5.17 7.91
C LYS A 32 -7.85 -5.79 8.28
N GLY A 33 -7.48 -5.79 9.56
CA GLY A 33 -6.30 -6.57 10.04
C GLY A 33 -4.95 -5.87 9.90
N LEU A 34 -4.93 -4.59 9.53
CA LEU A 34 -3.71 -3.80 9.32
C LEU A 34 -3.27 -3.02 10.56
N GLU A 35 -3.69 -3.44 11.76
CA GLU A 35 -3.33 -2.82 13.04
C GLU A 35 -1.83 -3.07 13.32
N GLY A 36 -0.98 -2.17 12.82
CA GLY A 36 0.48 -2.30 12.92
C GLY A 36 1.22 -1.65 11.75
N LEU A 37 0.54 -1.46 10.61
CA LEU A 37 1.07 -0.65 9.53
C LEU A 37 1.06 0.83 9.95
N PRO A 38 2.16 1.59 9.78
CA PRO A 38 2.19 2.99 10.11
C PRO A 38 1.17 3.78 9.27
N LYS A 39 0.69 4.89 9.82
CA LYS A 39 -0.06 5.86 9.03
C LYS A 39 0.88 6.57 8.07
N PHE A 40 0.40 6.83 6.85
CA PHE A 40 1.17 7.54 5.85
C PHE A 40 0.96 9.04 5.96
N ASP A 41 1.98 9.82 5.63
CA ASP A 41 1.89 11.28 5.65
C ASP A 41 0.88 11.76 4.59
N SER A 42 0.28 12.92 4.83
CA SER A 42 -0.61 13.56 3.85
C SER A 42 0.10 13.92 2.55
N GLY A 43 1.43 14.03 2.57
CA GLY A 43 2.26 14.23 1.38
C GLY A 43 2.60 12.93 0.64
N SER A 44 2.38 11.76 1.25
CA SER A 44 2.84 10.48 0.72
C SER A 44 2.08 10.08 -0.54
N THR A 45 2.82 9.51 -1.49
CA THR A 45 2.29 8.72 -2.59
C THR A 45 2.30 7.27 -2.15
N VAL A 46 1.19 6.56 -2.38
CA VAL A 46 1.04 5.14 -2.04
C VAL A 46 0.75 4.37 -3.31
N ARG A 47 1.50 3.30 -3.54
CA ARG A 47 1.35 2.37 -4.65
C ARG A 47 1.11 0.98 -4.12
N LEU A 48 0.18 0.26 -4.74
CA LEU A 48 -0.19 -1.10 -4.38
C LEU A 48 0.08 -1.99 -5.59
N VAL A 49 0.74 -3.12 -5.37
CA VAL A 49 1.07 -4.07 -6.43
C VAL A 49 0.79 -5.50 -5.98
N ASN A 50 0.38 -6.35 -6.92
CA ASN A 50 0.24 -7.78 -6.70
C ASN A 50 1.64 -8.40 -6.68
N TYR A 51 1.99 -9.06 -5.57
CA TYR A 51 3.24 -9.77 -5.39
C TYR A 51 2.92 -11.23 -5.02
N GLY A 52 2.80 -12.11 -6.03
CA GLY A 52 2.56 -13.53 -5.81
C GLY A 52 1.26 -13.84 -5.05
N GLY A 53 0.20 -13.07 -5.27
CA GLY A 53 -1.07 -13.20 -4.55
C GLY A 53 -1.11 -12.44 -3.21
N LYS A 54 0.01 -11.88 -2.77
CA LYS A 54 0.08 -10.92 -1.66
C LYS A 54 -0.04 -9.50 -2.18
N LEU A 55 -0.36 -8.59 -1.26
CA LEU A 55 -0.42 -7.17 -1.53
C LEU A 55 0.87 -6.51 -1.07
N MET A 56 1.63 -5.93 -1.99
CA MET A 56 2.81 -5.16 -1.66
C MET A 56 2.46 -3.67 -1.73
N VAL A 57 2.80 -2.93 -0.68
CA VAL A 57 2.52 -1.51 -0.56
C VAL A 57 3.84 -0.76 -0.56
N LEU A 58 4.00 0.17 -1.50
CA LEU A 58 5.11 1.09 -1.54
C LEU A 58 4.61 2.49 -1.21
N TRP A 59 5.29 3.19 -0.31
CA TRP A 59 5.00 4.59 -0.03
C TRP A 59 6.26 5.37 0.25
N ASP A 60 6.17 6.69 0.20
CA ASP A 60 7.26 7.57 0.61
C ASP A 60 6.93 8.35 1.87
N GLN A 61 7.98 8.67 2.62
CA GLN A 61 7.87 9.43 3.85
C GLN A 61 8.97 10.50 3.88
N ASN A 62 8.63 11.70 4.32
CA ASN A 62 9.63 12.76 4.46
C ASN A 62 10.56 12.41 5.62
N VAL A 63 11.87 12.57 5.41
CA VAL A 63 12.84 12.47 6.49
C VAL A 63 12.97 13.85 7.14
N PRO A 64 13.02 13.96 8.49
CA PRO A 64 13.34 15.21 9.15
C PRO A 64 14.66 15.77 8.62
N ALA A 65 14.62 16.97 8.04
CA ALA A 65 15.78 17.54 7.35
C ALA A 65 16.96 17.78 8.30
N SER A 66 18.15 17.27 7.93
CA SER A 66 19.41 17.77 8.44
C SER A 66 19.99 18.78 7.46
N GLU A 67 19.82 20.06 7.79
CA GLU A 67 20.50 21.30 7.34
C GLU A 67 20.79 21.59 5.85
N SER A 68 20.65 20.67 4.88
CA SER A 68 20.94 21.05 3.48
C SER A 68 20.23 20.27 2.37
N GLU A 69 19.70 19.07 2.61
CA GLU A 69 18.96 18.32 1.58
C GLU A 69 17.68 17.72 2.17
N GLU A 70 16.54 18.09 1.61
CA GLU A 70 15.28 17.42 1.94
C GLU A 70 15.25 16.08 1.19
N GLU A 71 15.18 15.00 1.95
CA GLU A 71 15.14 13.63 1.43
C GLU A 71 13.79 12.97 1.76
N LYS A 72 13.47 11.93 1.00
CA LYS A 72 12.39 11.01 1.35
C LYS A 72 12.91 9.59 1.43
N MET A 73 12.35 8.82 2.35
CA MET A 73 12.53 7.37 2.38
C MET A 73 11.36 6.71 1.68
N ILE A 74 11.66 5.84 0.73
CA ILE A 74 10.71 4.89 0.16
C ILE A 74 10.67 3.69 1.08
N TRP A 75 9.46 3.34 1.49
CA TRP A 75 9.15 2.19 2.32
C TRP A 75 8.40 1.14 1.51
N CYS A 76 8.52 -0.10 1.95
CA CYS A 76 7.78 -1.22 1.42
C CYS A 76 7.15 -2.03 2.56
N ALA A 77 5.94 -2.54 2.35
CA ALA A 77 5.29 -3.50 3.22
C ALA A 77 4.72 -4.66 2.40
N GLU A 78 4.91 -5.87 2.90
CA GLU A 78 4.28 -7.06 2.36
C GLU A 78 3.08 -7.45 3.23
N ILE A 79 1.92 -7.60 2.61
CA ILE A 79 0.66 -7.90 3.27
C ILE A 79 0.10 -9.20 2.69
N SER A 80 0.03 -10.24 3.52
CA SER A 80 -0.74 -11.45 3.20
C SER A 80 -2.23 -11.14 3.28
N LEU A 81 -3.02 -11.75 2.39
CA LEU A 81 -4.47 -11.55 2.33
C LEU A 81 -5.19 -12.85 2.72
N ASP A 82 -6.19 -12.73 3.57
CA ASP A 82 -7.05 -13.81 4.05
C ASP A 82 -8.51 -13.48 3.73
N LYS A 83 -9.12 -14.28 2.85
CA LYS A 83 -10.54 -14.16 2.49
C LYS A 83 -11.37 -14.96 3.49
N ARG A 84 -12.21 -14.25 4.26
CA ARG A 84 -12.99 -14.83 5.34
C ARG A 84 -14.45 -15.05 4.95
N LYS A 85 -15.14 -15.83 5.79
CA LYS A 85 -16.60 -16.00 5.71
C LYS A 85 -17.26 -14.61 5.86
N ASN A 86 -18.37 -14.41 5.14
CA ASN A 86 -19.13 -13.14 5.05
C ASN A 86 -18.51 -12.06 4.16
N ASP A 87 -17.72 -12.46 3.16
CA ASP A 87 -17.17 -11.53 2.16
C ASP A 87 -16.32 -10.41 2.79
N GLU A 88 -15.50 -10.81 3.77
CA GLU A 88 -14.50 -9.93 4.36
C GLU A 88 -13.11 -10.35 3.89
N ILE A 89 -12.25 -9.35 3.69
CA ILE A 89 -10.83 -9.59 3.43
C ILE A 89 -10.04 -8.93 4.55
N TRP A 90 -9.14 -9.71 5.12
CA TRP A 90 -8.23 -9.29 6.16
C TRP A 90 -6.81 -9.31 5.59
N GLY A 91 -6.04 -8.29 5.89
CA GLY A 91 -4.61 -8.24 5.68
C GLY A 91 -3.87 -8.67 6.94
N LYS A 92 -2.68 -9.21 6.77
CA LYS A 92 -1.67 -9.36 7.82
C LYS A 92 -0.37 -8.78 7.29
N VAL A 93 0.19 -7.79 7.99
CA VAL A 93 1.50 -7.24 7.65
C VAL A 93 2.55 -8.30 8.01
N GLU A 94 3.23 -8.85 7.00
CA GLU A 94 4.31 -9.83 7.20
C GLU A 94 5.61 -9.13 7.56
N TRP A 95 5.92 -8.03 6.88
CA TRP A 95 7.05 -7.16 7.17
C TRP A 95 6.83 -5.78 6.56
N PHE A 96 7.59 -4.79 7.05
CA PHE A 96 7.79 -3.52 6.36
C PHE A 96 9.14 -2.90 6.75
N GLU A 97 9.79 -2.23 5.79
CA GLU A 97 11.06 -1.53 6.03
C GLU A 97 11.27 -0.38 5.02
N ALA A 98 12.19 0.52 5.35
CA ALA A 98 12.70 1.52 4.42
C ALA A 98 13.67 0.83 3.45
N VAL A 99 13.44 0.98 2.14
CA VAL A 99 14.21 0.29 1.10
C VAL A 99 15.13 1.22 0.31
N LEU A 100 14.83 2.52 0.26
CA LEU A 100 15.63 3.48 -0.50
C LEU A 100 15.45 4.92 0.01
N THR A 101 16.53 5.67 0.12
CA THR A 101 16.47 7.14 0.29
C THR A 101 16.59 7.80 -1.08
N VAL A 102 15.74 8.79 -1.33
CA VAL A 102 15.68 9.54 -2.59
C VAL A 102 15.66 11.05 -2.35
N PRO A 103 16.11 11.87 -3.31
CA PRO A 103 15.92 13.32 -3.24
C PRO A 103 14.43 13.66 -3.12
N LYS A 104 14.07 14.79 -2.48
CA LYS A 104 12.65 15.20 -2.38
C LYS A 104 11.95 15.32 -3.73
N ALA A 105 12.65 15.76 -4.76
CA ALA A 105 12.12 15.98 -6.11
C ALA A 105 12.21 14.69 -6.95
N TYR A 106 11.15 13.88 -6.91
CA TYR A 106 10.99 12.71 -7.78
C TYR A 106 9.50 12.39 -7.98
N GLN A 107 9.21 11.43 -8.87
CA GLN A 107 7.86 10.95 -9.13
C GLN A 107 7.82 9.43 -9.26
N PHE A 108 6.83 8.79 -8.61
CA PHE A 108 6.51 7.39 -8.88
C PHE A 108 5.84 7.25 -10.25
N VAL A 109 6.57 6.69 -11.22
CA VAL A 109 6.04 6.38 -12.57
C VAL A 109 5.10 5.17 -12.51
N CYS A 110 5.59 4.04 -12.01
CA CYS A 110 4.81 2.82 -11.82
C CYS A 110 5.38 1.98 -10.66
N ALA A 111 4.63 0.97 -10.23
CA ALA A 111 5.09 -0.06 -9.31
C ALA A 111 4.81 -1.42 -9.93
N ILE A 112 5.84 -2.25 -10.06
CA ILE A 112 5.77 -3.59 -10.64
C ILE A 112 6.44 -4.58 -9.68
N ALA A 113 5.88 -5.78 -9.60
CA ALA A 113 6.45 -6.87 -8.82
C ALA A 113 7.23 -7.79 -9.76
N ALA A 114 8.48 -8.09 -9.40
CA ALA A 114 9.23 -9.17 -10.03
C ALA A 114 8.87 -10.48 -9.31
N THR A 115 8.10 -11.34 -9.96
CA THR A 115 7.77 -12.69 -9.47
C THR A 115 8.52 -13.71 -10.31
N VAL A 116 9.19 -14.66 -9.64
CA VAL A 116 9.91 -15.79 -10.27
C VAL A 116 8.94 -16.92 -10.57
#